data_AF-A0A258RKX3-F1
#
_entry.id   AF-A0A258RKX3-F1
#
_cell.length_a   1.000
_cell.length_b   1.000
_cell.length_c   1.000
_cell.angle_alpha   90.00
_cell.angle_beta   90.00
_cell.angle_gamma   90.00
#
_symmetry.space_group_name_H-M   'P 1'
#
loop_
_entity.id
_entity.type
_entity.pdbx_description
1 polymer ?
#
loop_
_entity_poly.entity_id
_entity_poly.type
_entity_poly.pdbx_seq_one_letter_code
_entity_poly.pdbx_strand_id
1 'polypeptide(L)'
;YASQLGAVGVDETALLSLQGTLTDKAWLGVAERLVFQVYKNCAPFVSPFSINNPSGWRYWLIHFANSYRARQVYNNILHDNSSAQAHFGRSGLNMLAYDPSHEEGSLYLFADSDRVVAKGQLLEDIPRLVSESGDALIIGDFYSSIYNATPAHADDVHAAMIENPDIEVITENGGERRKPNTITVNDIIKIKKQRSFFPVFLDSSKGT
;
A
#
# COMPACT_ATOMS: atom_id res chain seq x y z
N TYR A 1 27.99 -21.54 -5.87
CA TYR A 1 26.62 -20.99 -5.80
C TYR A 1 25.71 -21.56 -6.89
N ALA A 2 26.11 -21.59 -8.17
CA ALA A 2 25.27 -22.10 -9.26
C ALA A 2 24.83 -23.58 -9.14
N SER A 3 25.67 -24.48 -8.60
CA SER A 3 25.33 -25.91 -8.48
C SER A 3 24.18 -26.22 -7.52
N GLN A 4 23.87 -25.33 -6.55
CA GLN A 4 22.80 -25.53 -5.58
C GLN A 4 21.42 -25.12 -6.12
N LEU A 5 21.36 -24.24 -7.11
CA LEU A 5 20.12 -23.71 -7.69
C LEU A 5 19.65 -24.51 -8.92
N GLY A 6 20.52 -25.35 -9.50
CA GLY A 6 20.13 -26.26 -10.58
C GLY A 6 19.00 -27.24 -10.21
N ALA A 7 18.86 -27.57 -8.92
CA ALA A 7 17.78 -28.42 -8.41
C ALA A 7 16.39 -27.78 -8.53
N VAL A 8 16.31 -26.45 -8.63
CA VAL A 8 15.06 -25.70 -8.85
C VAL A 8 14.94 -25.16 -10.28
N GLY A 9 15.75 -25.70 -11.21
CA GLY A 9 15.68 -25.36 -12.63
C GLY A 9 16.27 -23.99 -13.00
N VAL A 10 17.07 -23.39 -12.11
CA VAL A 10 17.77 -22.12 -12.40
C VAL A 10 19.21 -22.42 -12.80
N ASP A 11 19.54 -22.20 -14.06
CA ASP A 11 20.91 -22.37 -14.58
C ASP A 11 21.78 -21.13 -14.38
N GLU A 12 23.08 -21.29 -14.59
CA GLU A 12 24.08 -20.22 -14.41
C GLU A 12 23.91 -19.07 -15.40
N THR A 13 23.35 -19.33 -16.59
CA THR A 13 23.14 -18.31 -17.63
C THR A 13 21.98 -17.40 -17.24
N ALA A 14 20.90 -17.97 -16.69
CA ALA A 14 19.79 -17.23 -16.11
C ALA A 14 20.27 -16.33 -14.94
N LEU A 15 21.13 -16.85 -14.05
CA LEU A 15 21.72 -16.08 -12.95
C LEU A 15 22.60 -14.92 -13.45
N LEU A 16 23.46 -15.18 -14.43
CA LEU A 16 24.31 -14.15 -15.05
C LEU A 16 23.48 -13.07 -15.76
N SER A 17 22.35 -13.45 -16.39
CA SER A 17 21.44 -12.48 -17.02
C SER A 17 20.75 -11.54 -16.00
N LEU A 18 20.71 -11.94 -14.72
CA LEU A 18 20.16 -11.15 -13.62
C LEU A 18 21.24 -10.34 -12.89
N GLN A 19 22.54 -10.59 -13.13
CA GLN A 19 23.62 -9.79 -12.55
C GLN A 19 23.56 -8.36 -13.11
N GLY A 20 23.29 -7.39 -12.23
CA GLY A 20 23.13 -5.97 -12.57
C GLY A 20 21.70 -5.45 -12.38
N THR A 21 20.68 -6.30 -12.57
CA THR A 21 19.27 -5.98 -12.26
C THR A 21 18.91 -6.25 -10.79
N LEU A 22 19.71 -7.03 -10.07
CA LEU A 22 19.47 -7.37 -8.65
C LEU A 22 19.41 -6.15 -7.71
N THR A 23 20.13 -5.08 -8.03
CA THR A 23 20.10 -3.82 -7.27
C THR A 23 19.16 -2.78 -7.86
N ASP A 24 18.58 -3.05 -9.04
CA ASP A 24 17.63 -2.15 -9.68
C ASP A 24 16.37 -2.04 -8.83
N LYS A 25 15.96 -0.80 -8.55
CA LYS A 25 14.76 -0.50 -7.78
C LYS A 25 13.50 -0.74 -8.62
N ALA A 26 13.55 -0.50 -9.93
CA ALA A 26 12.44 -0.81 -10.83
C ALA A 26 12.15 -2.31 -10.85
N TRP A 27 13.20 -3.13 -10.75
CA TRP A 27 13.05 -4.59 -10.67
C TRP A 27 12.45 -5.06 -9.34
N LEU A 28 12.60 -4.28 -8.25
CA LEU A 28 11.96 -4.59 -6.97
C LEU A 28 10.44 -4.60 -7.11
N GLY A 29 9.85 -3.51 -7.62
CA GLY A 29 8.38 -3.40 -7.72
C GLY A 29 7.77 -4.46 -8.64
N VAL A 30 8.46 -4.82 -9.74
CA VAL A 30 7.98 -5.89 -10.62
C VAL A 30 8.07 -7.25 -9.93
N ALA A 31 9.15 -7.55 -9.22
CA ALA A 31 9.28 -8.77 -8.45
C ALA A 31 8.23 -8.85 -7.33
N GLU A 32 7.96 -7.74 -6.62
CA GLU A 32 6.94 -7.67 -5.55
C GLU A 32 5.56 -8.00 -6.09
N ARG A 33 5.22 -7.40 -7.23
CA ARG A 33 3.97 -7.66 -7.94
C ARG A 33 3.87 -9.12 -8.37
N LEU A 34 4.93 -9.71 -8.95
CA LEU A 34 4.93 -11.11 -9.38
C LEU A 34 4.76 -12.07 -8.20
N VAL A 35 5.52 -11.88 -7.12
CA VAL A 35 5.41 -12.68 -5.89
C VAL A 35 3.99 -12.56 -5.32
N PHE A 36 3.44 -11.35 -5.24
CA PHE A 36 2.05 -11.16 -4.84
C PHE A 36 1.07 -11.95 -5.72
N GLN A 37 1.17 -11.83 -7.04
CA GLN A 37 0.22 -12.49 -7.96
C GLN A 37 0.25 -14.02 -7.83
N VAL A 38 1.42 -14.61 -7.57
CA VAL A 38 1.55 -16.06 -7.33
C VAL A 38 0.89 -16.48 -6.03
N TYR A 39 1.06 -15.70 -4.95
CA TYR A 39 0.67 -16.11 -3.61
C TYR A 39 -0.63 -15.49 -3.08
N LYS A 40 -1.26 -14.53 -3.80
CA LYS A 40 -2.45 -13.79 -3.35
C LYS A 40 -3.66 -14.67 -2.99
N ASN A 41 -3.70 -15.90 -3.49
CA ASN A 41 -4.78 -16.86 -3.23
C ASN A 41 -4.47 -17.84 -2.08
N CYS A 42 -3.28 -17.76 -1.47
CA CYS A 42 -2.89 -18.66 -0.38
C CYS A 42 -3.49 -18.23 0.97
N ALA A 43 -3.87 -16.96 1.13
CA ALA A 43 -4.55 -16.44 2.31
C ALA A 43 -5.36 -15.18 1.94
N PRO A 44 -6.37 -14.80 2.74
CA PRO A 44 -7.10 -13.55 2.56
C PRO A 44 -6.21 -12.30 2.56
N PHE A 45 -5.13 -12.31 3.34
CA PHE A 45 -4.15 -11.22 3.38
C PHE A 45 -2.73 -11.71 3.12
N VAL A 46 -2.04 -11.04 2.20
CA VAL A 46 -0.68 -11.39 1.76
C VAL A 46 0.19 -10.15 1.70
N SER A 47 1.34 -10.19 2.35
CA SER A 47 2.37 -9.14 2.28
C SER A 47 3.64 -9.73 1.68
N PRO A 48 4.05 -9.34 0.45
CA PRO A 48 5.25 -9.82 -0.17
C PRO A 48 6.30 -8.72 -0.14
N PHE A 49 6.93 -8.48 1.01
CA PHE A 49 7.97 -7.45 1.11
C PHE A 49 9.35 -8.10 1.18
N SER A 50 10.31 -7.47 0.52
CA SER A 50 11.69 -7.95 0.52
C SER A 50 12.44 -7.40 1.72
N ILE A 51 13.39 -8.17 2.24
CA ILE A 51 14.41 -7.67 3.17
C ILE A 51 15.25 -6.64 2.42
N ASN A 52 15.36 -5.45 3.00
CA ASN A 52 16.12 -4.36 2.43
C ASN A 52 17.62 -4.63 2.65
N ASN A 53 18.28 -5.10 1.60
CA ASN A 53 19.71 -5.37 1.58
C ASN A 53 20.36 -4.64 0.39
N PRO A 54 20.77 -3.37 0.54
CA PRO A 54 21.21 -2.55 -0.59
C PRO A 54 22.52 -3.03 -1.24
N SER A 55 23.33 -3.80 -0.50
CA SER A 55 24.65 -4.28 -0.95
C SER A 55 24.69 -5.78 -1.21
N GLY A 56 23.55 -6.48 -1.20
CA GLY A 56 23.52 -7.93 -1.30
C GLY A 56 22.22 -8.51 -1.84
N TRP A 57 22.04 -9.80 -1.61
CA TRP A 57 20.86 -10.53 -2.07
C TRP A 57 19.63 -10.05 -1.29
N ARG A 58 18.54 -9.81 -2.03
CA ARG A 58 17.23 -9.53 -1.44
C ARG A 58 16.51 -10.86 -1.20
N TYR A 59 16.22 -11.12 0.06
CA TYR A 59 15.41 -12.27 0.48
C TYR A 59 13.96 -11.83 0.64
N TRP A 60 13.01 -12.69 0.27
CA TRP A 60 11.59 -12.41 0.39
C TRP A 60 11.05 -12.96 1.69
N LEU A 61 10.38 -12.11 2.45
CA LEU A 61 9.58 -12.53 3.60
C LEU A 61 8.11 -12.35 3.21
N ILE A 62 7.42 -13.48 3.02
CA ILE A 62 6.01 -13.48 2.64
C ILE A 62 5.18 -13.76 3.88
N HIS A 63 4.36 -12.79 4.26
CA HIS A 63 3.45 -12.90 5.40
C HIS A 63 2.04 -13.24 4.92
N PHE A 64 1.44 -14.27 5.52
CA PHE A 64 0.08 -14.72 5.25
C PHE A 64 -0.79 -14.53 6.50
N ALA A 65 -1.99 -13.98 6.33
CA ALA A 65 -2.93 -13.78 7.42
C ALA A 65 -4.38 -14.01 7.00
N ASN A 66 -5.19 -14.50 7.95
CA ASN A 66 -6.62 -14.73 7.77
C ASN A 66 -7.50 -13.56 8.23
N SER A 67 -6.90 -12.51 8.80
CA SER A 67 -7.63 -11.35 9.31
C SER A 67 -6.91 -10.07 8.93
N TYR A 68 -7.70 -9.05 8.56
CA TYR A 68 -7.19 -7.72 8.24
C TYR A 68 -6.42 -7.15 9.44
N ARG A 69 -6.81 -7.51 10.68
CA ARG A 69 -6.15 -7.02 11.89
C ARG A 69 -4.73 -7.53 12.01
N ALA A 70 -4.47 -8.79 11.65
CA ALA A 70 -3.12 -9.33 11.64
C ALA A 70 -2.26 -8.66 10.54
N ARG A 71 -2.84 -8.41 9.37
CA ARG A 71 -2.20 -7.65 8.28
C ARG A 71 -1.89 -6.20 8.67
N GLN A 72 -2.79 -5.55 9.40
CA GLN A 72 -2.63 -4.21 9.95
C GLN A 72 -1.50 -4.17 10.98
N VAL A 73 -1.48 -5.09 11.94
CA VAL A 73 -0.39 -5.22 12.93
C VAL A 73 0.95 -5.46 12.23
N TYR A 74 0.97 -6.30 11.18
CA TYR A 74 2.16 -6.50 10.37
C TYR A 74 2.64 -5.20 9.70
N ASN A 75 1.74 -4.38 9.14
CA ASN A 75 2.13 -3.04 8.64
C ASN A 75 2.79 -2.21 9.74
N ASN A 76 2.18 -2.14 10.93
CA ASN A 76 2.77 -1.37 12.03
C ASN A 76 4.18 -1.87 12.38
N ILE A 77 4.41 -3.19 12.42
CA ILE A 77 5.72 -3.79 12.64
C ILE A 77 6.74 -3.42 11.54
N LEU A 78 6.30 -3.27 10.29
CA LEU A 78 7.19 -2.80 9.21
C LEU A 78 7.67 -1.37 9.47
N HIS A 79 6.79 -0.50 9.95
CA HIS A 79 7.13 0.87 10.34
C HIS A 79 8.02 0.92 11.59
N ASP A 80 7.72 0.12 12.62
CA ASP A 80 8.55 0.02 13.83
C ASP A 80 9.96 -0.49 13.50
N ASN A 81 10.11 -1.33 12.48
CA ASN A 81 11.38 -1.84 11.98
C ASN A 81 11.80 -1.16 10.67
N SER A 82 11.60 0.16 10.58
CA SER A 82 11.91 0.95 9.38
C SER A 82 13.26 0.55 8.77
N SER A 83 13.29 0.51 7.44
CA SER A 83 14.44 0.12 6.61
C SER A 83 14.89 -1.33 6.72
N ALA A 84 14.26 -2.21 7.52
CA ALA A 84 14.55 -3.65 7.52
C ALA A 84 13.93 -4.38 6.32
N GLN A 85 12.75 -3.92 5.89
CA GLN A 85 12.09 -4.35 4.67
C GLN A 85 11.79 -3.14 3.79
N ALA A 86 11.60 -3.38 2.50
CA ALA A 86 11.27 -2.34 1.55
C ALA A 86 10.07 -2.75 0.70
N HIS A 87 9.35 -1.74 0.23
CA HIS A 87 8.33 -1.80 -0.81
C HIS A 87 8.73 -0.85 -1.94
N PHE A 88 8.42 -1.17 -3.19
CA PHE A 88 8.60 -0.27 -4.31
C PHE A 88 7.30 -0.09 -5.08
N GLY A 89 6.79 1.13 -5.07
CA GLY A 89 5.53 1.46 -5.73
C GLY A 89 4.82 2.61 -5.04
N ARG A 90 3.49 2.58 -5.00
CA ARG A 90 2.69 3.63 -4.37
C ARG A 90 2.71 3.51 -2.84
N SER A 91 2.54 4.65 -2.17
CA SER A 91 2.56 4.78 -0.71
C SER A 91 1.16 4.73 -0.07
N GLY A 92 0.11 5.08 -0.82
CA GLY A 92 -1.28 5.10 -0.40
C GLY A 92 -2.00 3.77 -0.61
N LEU A 93 -3.16 3.79 -1.27
CA LEU A 93 -3.84 2.57 -1.71
C LEU A 93 -3.30 2.13 -3.07
N ASN A 94 -3.63 0.89 -3.47
CA ASN A 94 -3.15 0.27 -4.71
C ASN A 94 -1.62 0.21 -4.80
N MET A 95 -0.94 -0.11 -3.69
CA MET A 95 0.52 -0.07 -3.54
C MET A 95 1.28 -0.89 -4.60
N LEU A 96 0.69 -2.01 -5.03
CA LEU A 96 1.26 -2.95 -6.00
C LEU A 96 0.85 -2.65 -7.46
N ALA A 97 0.08 -1.58 -7.70
CA ALA A 97 -0.36 -1.19 -9.03
C ALA A 97 0.75 -0.51 -9.87
N TYR A 98 2.00 -0.51 -9.37
CA TYR A 98 3.14 0.07 -10.06
C TYR A 98 3.26 -0.46 -11.50
N ASP A 99 3.29 0.47 -12.44
CA ASP A 99 3.64 0.23 -13.83
C ASP A 99 4.93 1.00 -14.18
N PRO A 100 6.06 0.29 -14.36
CA PRO A 100 7.34 0.93 -14.69
C PRO A 100 7.35 1.67 -16.02
N SER A 101 6.36 1.45 -16.90
CA SER A 101 6.25 2.15 -18.17
C SER A 101 5.49 3.49 -18.10
N HIS A 102 4.76 3.74 -17.01
CA HIS A 102 3.89 4.91 -16.88
C HIS A 102 4.09 5.70 -15.58
N GLU A 103 4.72 5.12 -14.56
CA GLU A 103 4.87 5.73 -13.23
C GLU A 103 6.32 5.77 -12.77
N GLU A 104 6.73 6.88 -12.13
CA GLU A 104 7.94 6.90 -11.31
C GLU A 104 7.60 6.26 -9.95
N GLY A 105 7.96 4.99 -9.78
CA GLY A 105 7.83 4.30 -8.51
C GLY A 105 8.84 4.83 -7.49
N SER A 106 8.44 4.88 -6.21
CA SER A 106 9.33 5.28 -5.12
C SER A 106 9.64 4.09 -4.22
N LEU A 107 10.87 4.08 -3.71
CA LEU A 107 11.27 3.14 -2.67
C LEU A 107 10.65 3.60 -1.35
N TYR A 108 9.85 2.73 -0.76
CA TYR A 108 9.19 2.90 0.53
C TYR A 108 9.93 2.06 1.57
N LEU A 109 10.56 2.71 2.55
CA LEU A 109 11.36 2.07 3.60
C LEU A 109 10.61 2.01 4.94
N PHE A 110 9.31 2.33 4.94
CA PHE A 110 8.48 2.39 6.14
C PHE A 110 9.05 3.36 7.18
N ALA A 111 9.74 4.41 6.75
CA ALA A 111 10.25 5.48 7.60
C ALA A 111 9.17 6.55 7.85
N ASP A 112 9.38 7.41 8.84
CA ASP A 112 8.46 8.52 9.12
C ASP A 112 8.25 9.45 7.92
N SER A 113 9.27 9.66 7.08
CA SER A 113 9.13 10.40 5.82
C SER A 113 8.13 9.73 4.87
N ASP A 114 8.14 8.41 4.82
CA ASP A 114 7.27 7.61 3.96
C ASP A 114 5.83 7.61 4.48
N ARG A 115 5.64 7.71 5.80
CA ARG A 115 4.33 7.89 6.43
C ARG A 115 3.67 9.21 6.03
N VAL A 116 4.44 10.30 5.95
CA VAL A 116 3.95 11.61 5.48
C VAL A 116 3.44 11.50 4.04
N VAL A 117 4.22 10.86 3.15
CA VAL A 117 3.82 10.66 1.74
C VAL A 117 2.59 9.75 1.65
N ALA A 118 2.55 8.65 2.39
CA ALA A 118 1.41 7.74 2.44
C ALA A 118 0.13 8.45 2.88
N LYS A 119 0.19 9.22 3.96
CA LYS A 119 -0.96 9.99 4.45
C LYS A 119 -1.47 10.98 3.40
N GLY A 120 -0.56 11.67 2.68
CA GLY A 120 -0.92 12.55 1.57
C GLY A 120 -1.71 11.83 0.47
N GLN A 121 -1.22 10.67 0.01
CA GLN A 121 -1.92 9.86 -0.99
C GLN A 121 -3.26 9.31 -0.47
N LEU A 122 -3.33 8.90 0.81
CA LEU A 122 -4.56 8.41 1.44
C LEU A 122 -5.67 9.45 1.48
N LEU A 123 -5.35 10.75 1.60
CA LEU A 123 -6.36 11.81 1.55
C LEU A 123 -7.07 11.87 0.18
N GLU A 124 -6.45 11.41 -0.90
CA GLU A 124 -7.09 11.31 -2.21
C GLU A 124 -7.70 9.93 -2.44
N ASP A 125 -6.99 8.88 -2.03
CA ASP A 125 -7.36 7.50 -2.32
C ASP A 125 -8.58 7.02 -1.52
N ILE A 126 -8.70 7.41 -0.24
CA ILE A 126 -9.81 6.96 0.62
C ILE A 126 -11.17 7.48 0.11
N PRO A 127 -11.39 8.79 -0.15
CA PRO A 127 -12.66 9.26 -0.69
C PRO A 127 -12.99 8.63 -2.05
N ARG A 128 -11.99 8.43 -2.91
CA ARG A 128 -12.18 7.76 -4.20
C ARG A 128 -12.75 6.36 -4.02
N LEU A 129 -12.11 5.54 -3.17
CA LEU A 129 -12.58 4.18 -2.86
C LEU A 129 -13.99 4.17 -2.26
N VAL A 130 -14.28 5.09 -1.32
CA VAL A 130 -15.61 5.18 -0.70
C VAL A 130 -16.66 5.55 -1.74
N SER A 131 -16.37 6.48 -2.64
CA SER A 131 -17.32 6.88 -3.70
C SER A 131 -17.54 5.75 -4.71
N GLU A 132 -16.48 5.08 -5.15
CA GLU A 132 -16.55 3.91 -6.02
C GLU A 132 -17.32 2.74 -5.41
N SER A 133 -17.41 2.69 -4.07
CA SER A 133 -18.15 1.68 -3.32
C SER A 133 -19.60 2.06 -2.98
N GLY A 134 -20.15 3.09 -3.64
CA GLY A 134 -21.54 3.54 -3.42
C GLY A 134 -21.68 4.61 -2.35
N ASP A 135 -20.65 5.44 -2.18
CA ASP A 135 -20.56 6.60 -1.29
C ASP A 135 -20.60 6.31 0.23
N ALA A 136 -20.73 5.04 0.65
CA ALA A 136 -20.65 4.64 2.05
C ALA A 136 -20.15 3.19 2.22
N LEU A 137 -19.37 2.93 3.26
CA LEU A 137 -18.83 1.62 3.61
C LEU A 137 -18.84 1.41 5.12
N ILE A 138 -19.07 0.16 5.55
CA ILE A 138 -18.75 -0.26 6.92
C ILE A 138 -17.22 -0.27 7.05
N ILE A 139 -16.69 0.26 8.15
CA ILE A 139 -15.24 0.36 8.38
C ILE A 139 -14.57 -1.02 8.34
N GLY A 140 -15.22 -2.07 8.87
CA GLY A 140 -14.74 -3.45 8.76
C GLY A 140 -14.55 -3.94 7.32
N ASP A 141 -15.47 -3.58 6.43
CA ASP A 141 -15.39 -3.91 5.00
C ASP A 141 -14.32 -3.08 4.29
N PHE A 142 -14.23 -1.79 4.64
CA PHE A 142 -13.17 -0.91 4.18
C PHE A 142 -11.79 -1.47 4.53
N TYR A 143 -11.56 -1.87 5.79
CA TYR A 143 -10.29 -2.48 6.19
C TYR A 143 -10.00 -3.77 5.41
N SER A 144 -11.03 -4.61 5.24
CA SER A 144 -10.89 -5.87 4.50
C SER A 144 -10.51 -5.65 3.04
N SER A 145 -10.95 -4.54 2.42
CA SER A 145 -10.61 -4.21 1.03
C SER A 145 -9.23 -3.58 0.87
N ILE A 146 -8.75 -2.77 1.83
CA ILE A 146 -7.52 -2.00 1.63
C ILE A 146 -6.23 -2.69 2.08
N TYR A 147 -6.26 -3.58 3.08
CA TYR A 147 -5.03 -3.98 3.77
C TYR A 147 -4.10 -4.88 2.94
N ASN A 148 -4.57 -5.45 1.83
CA ASN A 148 -3.68 -6.07 0.83
C ASN A 148 -3.02 -5.07 -0.12
N ALA A 149 -3.58 -3.88 -0.22
CA ALA A 149 -3.24 -2.90 -1.24
C ALA A 149 -2.60 -1.64 -0.66
N THR A 150 -2.16 -1.64 0.60
CA THR A 150 -1.53 -0.47 1.22
C THR A 150 -0.33 -0.82 2.11
N PRO A 151 0.78 -0.06 2.05
CA PRO A 151 1.89 -0.18 2.98
C PRO A 151 1.68 0.71 4.21
N ALA A 152 0.63 1.53 4.23
CA ALA A 152 0.43 2.58 5.21
C ALA A 152 0.24 2.04 6.64
N HIS A 153 0.72 2.82 7.60
CA HIS A 153 0.49 2.57 9.01
C HIS A 153 -0.99 2.76 9.37
N ALA A 154 -1.49 2.01 10.35
CA ALA A 154 -2.88 2.12 10.80
C ALA A 154 -3.28 3.55 11.20
N ASP A 155 -2.39 4.23 11.92
CA ASP A 155 -2.63 5.60 12.38
C ASP A 155 -2.76 6.59 11.22
N ASP A 156 -2.02 6.38 10.12
CA ASP A 156 -2.07 7.27 8.96
C ASP A 156 -3.39 7.08 8.20
N VAL A 157 -3.88 5.84 8.11
CA VAL A 157 -5.21 5.53 7.57
C VAL A 157 -6.29 6.22 8.40
N HIS A 158 -6.26 6.08 9.73
CA HIS A 158 -7.27 6.71 10.60
C HIS A 158 -7.16 8.23 10.61
N ALA A 159 -5.96 8.78 10.58
CA ALA A 159 -5.74 10.22 10.50
C ALA A 159 -6.30 10.76 9.18
N ALA A 160 -6.02 10.10 8.05
CA ALA A 160 -6.58 10.46 6.76
C ALA A 160 -8.12 10.41 6.77
N MET A 161 -8.75 9.43 7.43
CA MET A 161 -10.21 9.38 7.53
C MET A 161 -10.83 10.59 8.25
N ILE A 162 -10.19 11.07 9.32
CA ILE A 162 -10.71 12.15 10.16
C ILE A 162 -10.35 13.54 9.60
N GLU A 163 -9.16 13.68 9.06
CA GLU A 163 -8.66 14.97 8.55
C GLU A 163 -9.19 15.29 7.15
N ASN A 164 -9.74 14.30 6.45
CA ASN A 164 -10.25 14.50 5.11
C ASN A 164 -11.53 15.37 5.10
N PRO A 165 -11.56 16.42 4.27
CA PRO A 165 -12.69 17.35 4.26
C PRO A 165 -13.93 16.75 3.59
N ASP A 166 -13.79 15.74 2.74
CA ASP A 166 -14.85 15.20 1.86
C ASP A 166 -15.54 13.94 2.39
N ILE A 167 -15.02 13.35 3.47
CA ILE A 167 -15.62 12.19 4.12
C ILE A 167 -15.88 12.45 5.61
N GLU A 168 -16.80 11.66 6.16
CA GLU A 168 -17.08 11.61 7.59
C GLU A 168 -17.16 10.15 8.05
N VAL A 169 -16.77 9.90 9.30
CA VAL A 169 -16.91 8.60 9.94
C VAL A 169 -18.00 8.69 11.00
N ILE A 170 -19.04 7.88 10.85
CA ILE A 170 -20.25 7.90 11.66
C ILE A 170 -20.32 6.64 12.51
N THR A 171 -20.56 6.82 13.80
CA THR A 171 -20.78 5.72 14.75
C THR A 171 -22.07 4.96 14.46
N GLU A 172 -22.18 3.74 14.97
CA GLU A 172 -23.42 2.95 14.94
C GLU A 172 -24.66 3.71 15.47
N ASN A 173 -24.45 4.67 16.39
CA ASN A 173 -25.50 5.49 16.99
C ASN A 173 -25.72 6.83 16.27
N GLY A 174 -25.08 7.06 15.12
CA GLY A 174 -25.29 8.24 14.27
C GLY A 174 -24.43 9.48 14.61
N GLY A 175 -23.64 9.44 15.68
CA GLY A 175 -22.67 10.49 16.00
C GLY A 175 -21.43 10.46 15.09
N GLU A 176 -20.79 11.60 14.85
CA GLU A 176 -19.55 11.70 14.05
C GLU A 176 -18.30 11.46 14.92
N ARG A 177 -17.33 10.68 14.39
CA ARG A 177 -16.00 10.51 14.99
C ARG A 177 -15.15 11.74 14.69
N ARG A 178 -14.50 12.28 15.73
CA ARG A 178 -13.57 13.42 15.62
C ARG A 178 -12.11 13.08 15.94
N LYS A 179 -11.85 11.85 16.40
CA LYS A 179 -10.53 11.40 16.84
C LYS A 179 -10.15 10.09 16.13
N PRO A 180 -8.98 10.01 15.47
CA PRO A 180 -8.56 8.81 14.72
C PRO A 180 -8.58 7.52 15.55
N ASN A 181 -8.11 7.57 16.79
CA ASN A 181 -8.02 6.42 17.68
C ASN A 181 -9.38 5.93 18.25
N THR A 182 -10.48 6.58 17.88
CA THR A 182 -11.83 6.19 18.33
C THR A 182 -12.63 5.44 17.27
N ILE A 183 -12.08 5.29 16.05
CA ILE A 183 -12.74 4.57 14.96
C ILE A 183 -12.82 3.07 15.30
N THR A 184 -13.99 2.49 15.04
CA THR A 184 -14.26 1.06 15.26
C THR A 184 -14.80 0.40 13.99
N VAL A 185 -14.75 -0.93 13.94
CA VAL A 185 -15.18 -1.71 12.77
C VAL A 185 -16.66 -1.58 12.41
N ASN A 186 -17.50 -1.22 13.39
CA ASN A 186 -18.94 -1.04 13.20
C ASN A 186 -19.30 0.38 12.75
N ASP A 187 -18.34 1.31 12.74
CA ASP A 187 -18.58 2.65 12.22
C ASP A 187 -18.76 2.60 10.69
N ILE A 188 -19.34 3.65 10.12
CA ILE A 188 -19.56 3.82 8.68
C ILE A 188 -18.71 5.00 8.21
N ILE A 189 -17.87 4.78 7.21
CA ILE A 189 -17.20 5.85 6.46
C ILE A 189 -18.06 6.21 5.25
N LYS A 190 -18.29 7.49 5.00
CA LYS A 190 -19.12 7.92 3.87
C LYS A 190 -18.71 9.29 3.32
N ILE A 191 -19.08 9.56 2.08
CA ILE A 191 -18.90 10.87 1.44
C ILE A 191 -19.80 11.91 2.11
N LYS A 192 -19.26 13.09 2.43
CA LYS A 192 -20.05 14.24 2.90
C LYS A 192 -20.93 14.79 1.78
N LYS A 193 -22.12 15.26 2.14
CA LYS A 193 -23.05 15.88 1.18
C LYS A 193 -22.50 17.13 0.51
N GLN A 194 -21.63 17.88 1.20
CA GLN A 194 -20.95 19.04 0.67
C GLN A 194 -19.49 18.68 0.42
N ARG A 195 -19.10 18.57 -0.85
CA ARG A 195 -17.72 18.30 -1.27
C ARG A 195 -16.91 19.60 -1.31
N SER A 196 -15.63 19.48 -1.00
CA SER A 196 -14.62 20.50 -1.27
C SER A 196 -14.47 20.65 -2.77
N PHE A 197 -14.55 21.88 -3.27
CA PHE A 197 -14.24 22.16 -4.67
C PHE A 197 -12.72 22.28 -4.80
N PHE A 198 -12.06 21.28 -5.37
CA PHE A 198 -10.69 21.45 -5.86
C PHE A 198 -10.77 22.04 -7.28
N PRO A 199 -10.19 23.23 -7.54
CA PRO A 199 -10.08 23.70 -8.90
C PRO A 199 -9.11 22.77 -9.65
N VAL A 200 -9.67 21.96 -10.54
CA VAL A 200 -8.88 21.32 -11.59
C VAL A 200 -8.35 22.47 -12.44
N PHE A 201 -7.08 22.81 -12.28
CA PHE A 201 -6.41 23.71 -13.21
C PHE A 201 -6.43 23.03 -14.57
N LEU A 202 -7.36 23.45 -15.42
CA LEU A 202 -7.37 23.12 -16.84
C LEU A 202 -6.06 23.68 -17.43
N ASP A 203 -5.13 22.78 -17.73
CA ASP A 203 -3.89 23.08 -18.43
C ASP A 203 -4.26 23.73 -19.78
N SER A 204 -4.22 25.06 -19.80
CA SER A 204 -4.42 25.86 -20.99
C SER A 204 -3.08 25.98 -21.69
N SER A 205 -2.61 24.87 -22.27
CA SER A 205 -1.42 24.88 -23.12
C SER A 205 -1.72 24.20 -24.46
N LYS A 206 -2.22 25.01 -25.40
CA LYS A 206 -1.68 25.14 -26.77
C LYS A 206 -2.47 26.18 -27.55
N GLY A 207 -2.05 27.43 -27.38
CA GLY A 207 -2.22 28.49 -28.38
C GLY A 207 -0.84 29.01 -28.73
N THR A 208 -0.30 28.60 -29.88
CA THR A 208 0.46 29.38 -30.87
C THR A 208 0.89 28.46 -31.99
#